data_AF-A0A7C0W8E8-F1
#
_entry.id   AF-A0A7C0W8E8-F1
#
_cell.length_a   1.000
_cell.length_b   1.000
_cell.length_c   1.000
_cell.angle_alpha   90.00
_cell.angle_beta   90.00
_cell.angle_gamma   90.00
#
_symmetry.space_group_name_H-M   'P 1'
#
loop_
_entity.id
_entity.type
_entity.pdbx_description
1 polymer ?
#
loop_
_entity_poly.entity_id
_entity_poly.type
_entity_poly.pdbx_seq_one_letter_code
_entity_poly.pdbx_strand_id
1 'polypeptide(L)'
;MKIIYKLIGGFLAVSLLICLTGYLAVNASKKIMQSVFTDNVSNMALRIMDEIDRDMNYKIETIQDYITDPDLHETVTRSNQDFEKLDDIQAYINNKDREWVSAAKDEVTPFMRDLIDSNLSGELRGKLDFYRKKYGYRVFGEVFVTNKYGANVAQTNKTSDY
;
A
#
# COMPACT_ATOMS: atom_id res chain seq x y z
N MET A 1 77.18 -21.96 9.46
CA MET A 1 76.53 -20.64 9.51
C MET A 1 76.03 -20.14 8.14
N LYS A 2 76.84 -20.09 7.07
CA LYS A 2 76.42 -19.54 5.75
C LYS A 2 75.22 -20.22 5.06
N ILE A 3 75.01 -21.52 5.27
CA ILE A 3 73.89 -22.29 4.66
C ILE A 3 72.55 -21.98 5.36
N ILE A 4 72.58 -21.80 6.68
CA ILE A 4 71.38 -21.54 7.50
C ILE A 4 70.76 -20.19 7.11
N TYR A 5 71.57 -19.15 6.90
CA TYR A 5 71.06 -17.84 6.45
C TYR A 5 70.43 -17.89 5.05
N LYS A 6 70.94 -18.74 4.14
CA LYS A 6 70.33 -18.92 2.81
C LYS A 6 68.97 -19.62 2.88
N LEU A 7 68.84 -20.64 3.75
CA LEU A 7 67.56 -21.33 4.00
C LEU A 7 66.53 -20.39 4.65
N ILE A 8 66.95 -19.61 5.66
CA ILE A 8 66.10 -18.62 6.32
C ILE A 8 65.64 -17.55 5.32
N GLY A 9 66.53 -17.05 4.47
CA GLY A 9 66.19 -16.07 3.43
C GLY A 9 65.17 -16.60 2.41
N GLY A 10 65.32 -17.86 1.98
CA GLY A 10 64.35 -18.51 1.09
C GLY A 10 62.97 -18.65 1.73
N PHE A 11 62.91 -19.07 2.99
CA PHE A 11 61.65 -19.20 3.72
C PHE A 11 60.95 -17.84 3.95
N LEU A 12 61.72 -16.81 4.29
CA LEU A 12 61.23 -15.43 4.40
C LEU A 12 60.66 -14.91 3.08
N ALA A 13 61.34 -15.18 1.96
CA ALA A 13 60.88 -14.77 0.64
C ALA A 13 59.53 -15.42 0.28
N VAL A 14 59.38 -16.73 0.51
CA VAL A 14 58.11 -17.44 0.30
C VAL A 14 57.01 -16.91 1.21
N SER A 15 57.32 -16.67 2.49
CA SER A 15 56.36 -16.12 3.45
C SER A 15 55.88 -14.72 3.05
N LEU A 16 56.79 -13.85 2.59
CA LEU A 16 56.46 -12.53 2.06
C LEU A 16 55.57 -12.60 0.82
N LEU A 17 55.85 -13.53 -0.09
CA LEU A 17 55.02 -13.75 -1.27
C LEU A 17 53.61 -14.21 -0.88
N ILE A 18 53.48 -15.13 0.08
CA ILE A 18 52.18 -15.58 0.60
C ILE A 18 51.41 -14.42 1.25
N CYS A 19 52.10 -13.60 2.05
CA CYS A 19 51.47 -12.41 2.65
C CYS A 19 51.01 -11.42 1.57
N LEU A 20 51.83 -11.18 0.54
CA LEU A 20 51.49 -10.26 -0.53
C LEU A 20 50.31 -10.77 -1.36
N THR A 21 50.29 -12.05 -1.74
CA THR A 21 49.18 -12.63 -2.49
C THR A 21 47.90 -12.66 -1.66
N GLY A 22 47.99 -13.00 -0.38
CA GLY A 22 46.87 -12.93 0.56
C GLY A 22 46.30 -11.52 0.68
N TYR A 23 47.18 -10.51 0.83
CA TYR A 23 46.77 -9.11 0.88
C TYR A 23 46.08 -8.65 -0.40
N LEU A 24 46.65 -8.98 -1.57
CA LEU A 24 46.06 -8.64 -2.87
C LEU A 24 44.70 -9.34 -3.07
N ALA A 25 44.60 -10.63 -2.70
CA ALA A 25 43.37 -11.39 -2.81
C ALA A 25 42.27 -10.79 -1.92
N VAL A 26 42.55 -10.49 -0.66
CA VAL A 26 41.59 -9.88 0.26
C VAL A 26 41.11 -8.52 -0.26
N ASN A 27 42.01 -7.69 -0.78
CA ASN A 27 41.64 -6.38 -1.33
C ASN A 27 40.80 -6.50 -2.61
N ALA A 28 41.14 -7.44 -3.50
CA ALA A 28 40.35 -7.71 -4.68
C ALA A 28 38.95 -8.21 -4.33
N SER A 29 38.86 -9.18 -3.40
CA SER A 29 37.58 -9.69 -2.89
C SER A 29 36.73 -8.59 -2.27
N LYS A 30 37.33 -7.71 -1.44
CA LYS A 30 36.61 -6.59 -0.83
C LYS A 30 36.03 -5.66 -1.89
N LYS A 31 36.81 -5.31 -2.92
CA LYS A 31 36.37 -4.42 -4.01
C LYS A 31 35.23 -5.04 -4.82
N ILE A 32 35.36 -6.31 -5.20
CA ILE A 32 34.32 -7.04 -5.95
C ILE A 32 33.04 -7.13 -5.11
N MET A 33 33.16 -7.51 -3.83
CA MET A 33 32.00 -7.65 -2.95
C MET A 33 31.29 -6.32 -2.74
N GLN A 34 32.01 -5.21 -2.60
CA GLN A 34 31.42 -3.88 -2.49
C GLN A 34 30.66 -3.46 -3.76
N SER A 35 31.23 -3.71 -4.94
CA SER A 35 30.56 -3.41 -6.22
C SER A 35 29.29 -4.25 -6.37
N VAL A 36 29.41 -5.57 -6.25
CA VAL A 36 28.29 -6.51 -6.40
C VAL A 36 27.19 -6.23 -5.39
N PHE A 37 27.54 -5.90 -4.15
CA PHE A 37 26.56 -5.55 -3.13
C PHE A 37 25.81 -4.26 -3.51
N THR A 38 26.54 -3.22 -3.90
CA THR A 38 25.94 -1.93 -4.29
C THR A 38 25.02 -2.09 -5.50
N ASP A 39 25.50 -2.78 -6.54
CA ASP A 39 24.75 -3.01 -7.77
C ASP A 39 23.50 -3.86 -7.51
N ASN A 40 23.62 -4.93 -6.72
CA ASN A 40 22.47 -5.80 -6.41
C ASN A 40 21.44 -5.10 -5.53
N VAL A 41 21.86 -4.35 -4.50
CA VAL A 41 20.93 -3.63 -3.64
C VAL A 41 20.20 -2.55 -4.43
N SER A 42 20.91 -1.80 -5.27
CA SER A 42 20.29 -0.79 -6.14
C SER A 42 19.30 -1.42 -7.11
N ASN A 43 19.68 -2.50 -7.80
CA ASN A 43 18.82 -3.19 -8.75
C ASN A 43 17.61 -3.84 -8.06
N MET A 44 17.77 -4.37 -6.86
CA MET A 44 16.68 -4.93 -6.07
C MET A 44 15.70 -3.83 -5.64
N ALA A 45 16.21 -2.69 -5.16
CA ALA A 45 15.38 -1.55 -4.80
C ALA A 45 14.57 -1.01 -5.99
N LEU A 46 15.20 -0.91 -7.17
CA LEU A 46 14.51 -0.53 -8.41
C LEU A 46 13.41 -1.53 -8.78
N ARG A 47 13.68 -2.84 -8.72
CA ARG A 47 12.66 -3.86 -9.00
C ARG A 47 11.48 -3.81 -8.03
N ILE A 48 11.75 -3.61 -6.75
CA ILE A 48 10.68 -3.47 -5.74
C ILE A 48 9.86 -2.21 -6.03
N MET A 49 10.50 -1.09 -6.38
CA MET A 49 9.79 0.12 -6.79
C MET A 49 8.92 -0.11 -8.02
N ASP A 50 9.45 -0.76 -9.06
CA ASP A 50 8.69 -1.08 -10.28
C ASP A 50 7.50 -2.01 -9.99
N GLU A 51 7.66 -2.97 -9.08
CA GLU A 51 6.58 -3.86 -8.66
C GLU A 51 5.49 -3.12 -7.86
N ILE A 52 5.88 -2.20 -6.97
CA ILE A 52 4.96 -1.34 -6.23
C ILE A 52 4.20 -0.43 -7.20
N ASP A 53 4.90 0.24 -8.11
CA ASP A 53 4.27 1.14 -9.09
C ASP A 53 3.27 0.40 -9.97
N ARG A 54 3.64 -0.80 -10.46
CA ARG A 54 2.73 -1.64 -11.24
C ARG A 54 1.51 -2.10 -10.43
N ASP A 55 1.68 -2.51 -9.18
CA ASP A 55 0.57 -2.92 -8.30
C ASP A 55 -0.35 -1.72 -7.96
N MET A 56 0.23 -0.54 -7.75
CA MET A 56 -0.52 0.70 -7.54
C MET A 56 -1.34 1.08 -8.77
N ASN A 57 -0.72 1.11 -9.95
CA ASN A 57 -1.41 1.43 -11.21
C ASN A 57 -2.53 0.42 -11.51
N TYR A 58 -2.29 -0.88 -11.31
CA TYR A 58 -3.32 -1.90 -11.47
C TYR A 58 -4.53 -1.69 -10.55
N LYS A 59 -4.30 -1.29 -9.28
CA LYS A 59 -5.40 -0.95 -8.36
C LYS A 59 -6.16 0.29 -8.80
N ILE A 60 -5.46 1.32 -9.29
CA ILE A 60 -6.10 2.54 -9.83
C ILE A 60 -6.99 2.18 -11.00
N GLU A 61 -6.47 1.42 -11.97
CA GLU A 61 -7.23 0.96 -13.15
C GLU A 61 -8.45 0.13 -12.72
N THR A 62 -8.30 -0.74 -11.72
CA THR A 62 -9.43 -1.53 -11.18
C THR A 62 -10.51 -0.65 -10.57
N ILE A 63 -10.14 0.43 -9.87
CA ILE A 63 -11.11 1.39 -9.33
C ILE A 63 -11.77 2.21 -10.46
N GLN A 64 -10.99 2.59 -11.48
CA GLN A 64 -11.51 3.28 -12.66
C GLN A 64 -12.52 2.44 -13.44
N ASP A 65 -12.25 1.14 -13.60
CA ASP A 65 -13.18 0.18 -14.17
C ASP A 65 -14.46 0.09 -13.32
N TYR A 66 -14.32 0.02 -11.99
CA TYR A 66 -15.45 -0.03 -11.08
C TYR A 66 -16.33 1.24 -11.10
N ILE A 67 -15.79 2.40 -11.48
CA ILE A 67 -16.60 3.62 -11.65
C ILE A 67 -17.68 3.44 -12.74
N THR A 68 -17.48 2.51 -13.68
CA THR A 68 -18.46 2.20 -14.73
C THR A 68 -19.53 1.19 -14.32
N ASP A 69 -19.47 0.70 -13.08
CA ASP A 69 -20.42 -0.27 -12.56
C ASP A 69 -21.86 0.31 -12.51
N PRO A 70 -22.86 -0.40 -13.04
CA PRO A 70 -24.25 0.09 -13.07
C PRO A 70 -24.84 0.35 -11.69
N ASP A 71 -24.57 -0.50 -10.69
CA ASP A 71 -25.16 -0.38 -9.35
C ASP A 71 -24.56 0.85 -8.63
N LEU A 72 -23.25 1.07 -8.79
CA LEU A 72 -22.58 2.29 -8.33
C LEU A 72 -23.20 3.54 -8.98
N HIS A 73 -23.28 3.54 -10.31
CA HIS A 73 -23.75 4.70 -11.07
C HIS A 73 -25.22 5.02 -10.76
N GLU A 74 -26.09 4.01 -10.68
CA GLU A 74 -27.50 4.18 -10.32
C GLU A 74 -27.66 4.75 -8.91
N THR A 75 -26.92 4.20 -7.94
CA THR A 75 -26.97 4.66 -6.54
C THR A 75 -26.56 6.11 -6.40
N VAL A 76 -25.45 6.52 -7.04
CA VAL A 76 -24.96 7.90 -7.02
C VAL A 76 -25.93 8.83 -7.75
N THR A 77 -26.45 8.42 -8.90
CA THR A 77 -27.42 9.22 -9.68
C THR A 77 -28.70 9.47 -8.89
N ARG A 78 -29.24 8.43 -8.25
CA ARG A 78 -30.44 8.54 -7.41
C ARG A 78 -30.23 9.50 -6.25
N SER A 79 -29.10 9.37 -5.54
CA SER A 79 -28.76 10.29 -4.44
C SER A 79 -28.63 11.73 -4.92
N ASN A 80 -27.99 11.96 -6.07
CA ASN A 80 -27.90 13.29 -6.66
C ASN A 80 -29.31 13.88 -6.93
N GLN A 81 -30.20 13.10 -7.52
CA GLN A 81 -31.58 13.53 -7.82
C GLN A 81 -32.40 13.81 -6.56
N ASP A 82 -32.18 13.04 -5.49
CA ASP A 82 -32.89 13.26 -4.22
C ASP A 82 -32.38 14.51 -3.50
N PHE A 83 -31.08 14.78 -3.57
CA PHE A 83 -30.48 16.00 -3.02
C PHE A 83 -30.86 17.25 -3.82
N GLU A 84 -31.05 17.14 -5.14
CA GLU A 84 -31.51 18.24 -6.01
C GLU A 84 -32.91 18.75 -5.65
N LYS A 85 -33.72 17.95 -4.94
CA LYS A 85 -35.06 18.33 -4.48
C LYS A 85 -35.05 19.07 -3.14
N LEU A 86 -33.90 19.20 -2.48
CA LEU A 86 -33.76 19.87 -1.19
C LEU A 86 -33.55 21.37 -1.38
N ASP A 87 -34.22 22.18 -0.56
CA ASP A 87 -34.07 23.64 -0.59
C ASP A 87 -32.69 24.10 -0.10
N ASP A 88 -32.17 23.46 0.97
CA ASP A 88 -30.84 23.71 1.52
C ASP A 88 -30.08 22.41 1.78
N ILE A 89 -29.29 22.02 0.79
CA ILE A 89 -28.48 20.80 0.80
C ILE A 89 -27.45 20.83 1.93
N GLN A 90 -26.80 21.98 2.16
CA GLN A 90 -25.74 22.07 3.16
C GLN A 90 -26.30 22.00 4.57
N ALA A 91 -27.46 22.61 4.83
CA ALA A 91 -28.14 22.48 6.10
C ALA A 91 -28.54 21.02 6.38
N TYR A 92 -29.01 20.29 5.35
CA TYR A 92 -29.33 18.87 5.46
C TYR A 92 -28.08 18.03 5.81
N ILE A 93 -26.98 18.19 5.07
CA ILE A 93 -25.71 17.48 5.32
C ILE A 93 -25.21 17.77 6.72
N ASN A 94 -25.13 19.05 7.11
CA ASN A 94 -24.68 19.46 8.45
C ASN A 94 -25.57 18.86 9.56
N ASN A 95 -26.86 18.69 9.30
CA ASN A 95 -27.75 18.06 10.26
C ASN A 95 -27.48 16.56 10.40
N LYS A 96 -27.24 15.87 9.29
CA LYS A 96 -26.91 14.44 9.27
C LYS A 96 -25.52 14.15 9.83
N ASP A 97 -24.54 15.01 9.60
CA ASP A 97 -23.22 14.92 10.21
C ASP A 97 -23.28 15.10 11.73
N ARG A 98 -24.07 16.06 12.23
CA ARG A 98 -24.30 16.18 13.69
C ARG A 98 -24.93 14.93 14.28
N GLU A 99 -25.94 14.36 13.61
CA GLU A 99 -26.54 13.09 14.01
C GLU A 99 -25.48 11.97 14.03
N TRP A 100 -24.61 11.94 13.01
CA TRP A 100 -23.54 10.95 12.88
C TRP A 100 -22.52 11.00 14.02
N VAL A 101 -21.96 12.18 14.27
CA VAL A 101 -20.93 12.42 15.28
C VAL A 101 -21.48 12.29 16.70
N SER A 102 -22.77 12.60 16.90
CA SER A 102 -23.41 12.50 18.21
C SER A 102 -23.65 11.06 18.68
N ALA A 103 -23.74 10.10 17.76
CA ALA A 103 -23.94 8.70 18.10
C ALA A 103 -22.66 8.10 18.67
N ALA A 104 -22.79 7.28 19.73
CA ALA A 104 -21.64 6.61 20.33
C ALA A 104 -20.88 5.76 19.31
N LYS A 105 -19.57 5.53 19.52
CA LYS A 105 -18.74 4.78 18.56
C LYS A 105 -19.31 3.40 18.20
N ASP A 106 -19.90 2.72 19.18
CA ASP A 106 -20.46 1.38 19.02
C ASP A 106 -21.95 1.37 18.66
N GLU A 107 -22.56 2.56 18.50
CA GLU A 107 -23.96 2.72 18.15
C GLU A 107 -24.11 3.01 16.65
N VAL A 108 -24.99 2.24 16.01
CA VAL A 108 -25.38 2.39 14.60
C VAL A 108 -26.86 2.79 14.58
N THR A 109 -27.12 4.07 14.29
CA THR A 109 -28.49 4.59 14.16
C THR A 109 -29.18 3.98 12.92
N PRO A 110 -30.52 4.05 12.80
CA PRO A 110 -31.21 3.59 11.60
C PRO A 110 -30.67 4.24 10.32
N PHE A 111 -30.40 5.55 10.36
CA PHE A 111 -29.79 6.28 9.25
C PHE A 111 -28.40 5.73 8.86
N MET A 112 -27.54 5.48 9.85
CA MET A 112 -26.23 4.86 9.60
C MET A 112 -26.37 3.46 8.99
N ARG A 113 -27.34 2.69 9.49
CA ARG A 113 -27.59 1.33 9.01
C ARG A 113 -28.04 1.33 7.56
N ASP A 114 -28.91 2.25 7.18
CA ASP A 114 -29.37 2.36 5.78
C ASP A 114 -28.21 2.60 4.80
N LEU A 115 -27.17 3.32 5.24
CA LEU A 115 -25.95 3.53 4.47
C LEU A 115 -25.01 2.32 4.49
N ILE A 116 -24.77 1.72 5.66
CA ILE A 116 -23.82 0.61 5.85
C ILE A 116 -24.34 -0.71 5.26
N ASP A 117 -25.65 -0.93 5.31
CA ASP A 117 -26.31 -2.16 4.85
C ASP A 117 -27.01 -1.99 3.49
N SER A 118 -26.71 -0.91 2.75
CA SER A 118 -27.13 -0.78 1.36
C SER A 118 -26.53 -1.89 0.48
N ASN A 119 -27.19 -2.20 -0.65
CA ASN A 119 -26.70 -3.21 -1.60
C ASN A 119 -25.27 -2.88 -2.07
N LEU A 120 -25.01 -1.62 -2.40
CA LEU A 120 -23.69 -1.13 -2.80
C LEU A 120 -22.65 -1.32 -1.68
N SER A 121 -23.00 -1.02 -0.43
CA SER A 121 -22.11 -1.28 0.71
C SER A 121 -21.83 -2.77 0.92
N GLY A 122 -22.81 -3.64 0.67
CA GLY A 122 -22.64 -5.09 0.67
C GLY A 122 -21.65 -5.56 -0.41
N GLU A 123 -21.79 -5.05 -1.64
CA GLU A 123 -20.89 -5.34 -2.75
C GLU A 123 -19.45 -4.89 -2.46
N LEU A 124 -19.28 -3.64 -1.98
CA LEU A 124 -17.99 -3.09 -1.58
C LEU A 124 -17.33 -3.95 -0.49
N ARG A 125 -18.09 -4.36 0.54
CA ARG A 125 -17.60 -5.28 1.58
C ARG A 125 -17.15 -6.62 0.97
N GLY A 126 -17.89 -7.15 0.01
CA GLY A 126 -17.53 -8.36 -0.73
C GLY A 126 -16.17 -8.24 -1.44
N LYS A 127 -15.90 -7.11 -2.09
CA LYS A 127 -14.60 -6.83 -2.72
C LYS A 127 -13.48 -6.70 -1.69
N LEU A 128 -13.72 -6.00 -0.57
CA LEU A 128 -12.75 -5.92 0.54
C LEU A 128 -12.39 -7.29 1.10
N ASP A 129 -13.40 -8.14 1.27
CA ASP A 129 -13.25 -9.51 1.74
C ASP A 129 -12.45 -10.38 0.77
N PHE A 130 -12.66 -10.22 -0.54
CA PHE A 130 -11.85 -10.86 -1.57
C PHE A 130 -10.37 -10.48 -1.43
N TYR A 131 -10.06 -9.19 -1.32
CA TYR A 131 -8.69 -8.71 -1.16
C TYR A 131 -8.05 -9.21 0.13
N ARG A 132 -8.78 -9.17 1.25
CA ARG A 132 -8.30 -9.70 2.53
C ARG A 132 -7.95 -11.18 2.43
N LYS A 133 -8.81 -11.99 1.81
CA LYS A 133 -8.60 -13.44 1.65
C LYS A 133 -7.42 -13.74 0.71
N LYS A 134 -7.29 -12.97 -0.38
CA LYS A 134 -6.23 -13.17 -1.39
C LYS A 134 -4.84 -12.85 -0.85
N TYR A 135 -4.70 -11.77 -0.08
CA TYR A 135 -3.40 -11.25 0.35
C TYR A 135 -3.05 -11.55 1.81
N GLY A 136 -4.01 -12.00 2.63
CA GLY A 136 -3.78 -12.30 4.05
C GLY A 136 -3.72 -11.08 4.96
N TYR A 137 -3.93 -9.87 4.43
CA TYR A 137 -4.01 -8.62 5.17
C TYR A 137 -5.06 -7.68 4.56
N ARG A 138 -5.47 -6.65 5.32
CA ARG A 138 -6.40 -5.61 4.83
C ARG A 138 -5.67 -4.67 3.86
N VAL A 139 -5.90 -4.87 2.57
CA VAL A 139 -5.37 -3.99 1.49
C VAL A 139 -6.00 -2.60 1.55
N PHE A 140 -7.32 -2.56 1.75
CA PHE A 140 -8.09 -1.33 1.92
C PHE A 140 -8.67 -1.34 3.33
N GLY A 141 -8.49 -0.23 4.06
CA GLY A 141 -9.04 -0.07 5.40
C GLY A 141 -10.55 0.15 5.37
N GLU A 142 -10.97 1.13 4.57
CA GLU A 142 -12.35 1.54 4.39
C GLU A 142 -12.56 2.06 2.96
N VAL A 143 -13.76 1.86 2.45
CA VAL A 143 -14.25 2.43 1.19
C VAL A 143 -15.63 3.01 1.46
N PHE A 144 -15.82 4.24 0.98
CA PHE A 144 -17.09 4.95 0.97
C PHE A 144 -17.27 5.64 -0.38
N VAL A 145 -18.52 5.88 -0.73
CA VAL A 145 -18.92 6.53 -1.99
C VAL A 145 -19.73 7.75 -1.61
N THR A 146 -19.41 8.88 -2.23
CA THR A 146 -20.11 10.15 -2.04
C THR A 146 -20.91 10.52 -3.27
N ASN A 147 -21.99 11.26 -3.07
CA ASN A 147 -22.66 11.97 -4.16
C ASN A 147 -21.88 13.24 -4.56
N LYS A 148 -22.36 14.00 -5.56
CA LYS A 148 -21.68 15.21 -6.04
C LYS A 148 -21.64 16.36 -5.02
N TYR A 149 -22.39 16.24 -3.94
CA TYR A 149 -22.46 17.20 -2.83
C TYR A 149 -21.55 16.81 -1.65
N GLY A 150 -20.83 15.70 -1.75
CA GLY A 150 -19.93 15.20 -0.70
C GLY A 150 -20.61 14.37 0.38
N ALA A 151 -21.91 14.08 0.26
CA ALA A 151 -22.61 13.26 1.25
C ALA A 151 -22.43 11.77 0.96
N ASN A 152 -22.16 10.98 2.00
CA ASN A 152 -22.02 9.53 1.87
C ASN A 152 -23.31 8.86 1.38
N VAL A 153 -23.18 7.96 0.41
CA VAL A 153 -24.28 7.15 -0.18
C VAL A 153 -24.11 5.65 0.05
N ALA A 154 -22.87 5.20 0.27
CA ALA A 154 -22.53 3.83 0.64
C ALA A 154 -21.19 3.83 1.37
N GLN A 155 -21.02 2.92 2.33
CA GLN A 155 -19.79 2.79 3.10
C GLN A 155 -19.64 1.39 3.69
N THR A 156 -18.40 0.94 3.82
CA THR A 156 -18.06 -0.43 4.24
C THR A 156 -17.96 -0.60 5.75
N ASN A 157 -17.75 0.49 6.50
CA ASN A 157 -17.81 0.58 7.95
C ASN A 157 -18.37 1.95 8.36
N LYS A 158 -18.50 2.19 9.67
CA LYS A 158 -18.82 3.52 10.20
C LYS A 158 -17.58 4.40 10.12
N THR A 159 -17.66 5.49 9.35
CA THR A 159 -16.66 6.56 9.26
C THR A 159 -16.69 7.49 10.49
N SER A 160 -15.68 8.37 10.61
CA SER A 160 -15.63 9.41 11.65
C SER A 160 -16.74 10.46 11.52
N ASP A 161 -17.20 10.70 10.29
CA ASP A 161 -18.03 11.82 9.83
C ASP A 161 -18.89 11.39 8.62
N TYR A 162 -19.97 12.14 8.36
CA TYR A 162 -20.94 11.86 7.29
C TYR A 162 -20.69 12.62 5.98
#